data_AF-A0A3L7DCF8-F1
#
_entry.id   AF-A0A3L7DCF8-F1
#
_cell.length_a   1.000
_cell.length_b   1.000
_cell.length_c   1.000
_cell.angle_alpha   90.00
_cell.angle_beta   90.00
_cell.angle_gamma   90.00
#
_symmetry.space_group_name_H-M   'P 1'
#
loop_
_entity.id
_entity.type
_entity.pdbx_description
1 polymer ?
#
loop_
_entity_poly.entity_id
_entity_poly.type
_entity_poly.pdbx_seq_one_letter_code
_entity_poly.pdbx_strand_id
1 'polypeptide(L)'
;MKQTVVIFLISALIGLAGGYSYFQLGGTKGETNATQAGKQETAQSSQPSASTEDGKGAGKTKNASTQEGTILQQKGCLSCHSVSKLNLQGGTTGPDLSNAYREVEGKHGKPIEEFLKAPTSAVMSGVIKSNPLTDEERAEIIALLKEASEK
;
A
#
# COMPACT_ATOMS: atom_id res chain seq x y z
N MET A 1 21.01 -34.03 -12.34
CA MET A 1 20.76 -32.94 -11.36
C MET A 1 21.77 -31.79 -11.50
N LYS A 2 23.01 -31.84 -10.97
CA LYS A 2 23.93 -30.66 -11.00
C LYS A 2 24.09 -30.00 -12.39
N GLN A 3 24.40 -30.77 -13.44
CA GLN A 3 24.52 -30.21 -14.81
C GLN A 3 23.22 -29.58 -15.32
N THR A 4 22.07 -30.17 -15.03
CA THR A 4 20.74 -29.65 -15.40
C THR A 4 20.48 -28.27 -14.78
N VAL A 5 20.87 -28.09 -13.52
CA VAL A 5 20.77 -26.80 -12.81
C VAL A 5 21.71 -25.76 -13.41
N VAL A 6 22.94 -26.13 -13.77
CA VAL A 6 23.90 -25.22 -14.44
C VAL A 6 23.36 -24.74 -15.79
N ILE A 7 22.80 -25.63 -16.61
CA ILE A 7 22.20 -25.26 -17.91
C ILE A 7 21.02 -24.31 -17.70
N PHE A 8 20.15 -24.60 -16.72
CA PHE A 8 19.01 -23.72 -16.38
C PHE A 8 19.47 -22.31 -15.99
N LEU A 9 20.44 -22.19 -15.07
CA LEU A 9 20.99 -20.90 -14.62
C LEU A 9 21.63 -20.10 -15.77
N ILE A 10 22.37 -20.75 -16.66
CA ILE A 10 22.95 -20.09 -17.86
C ILE A 10 21.82 -19.57 -18.77
N SER A 11 20.80 -20.39 -19.03
CA SER A 11 19.67 -19.97 -19.88
C SER A 11 18.85 -18.83 -19.27
N ALA A 12 18.67 -18.82 -17.94
CA ALA A 12 17.98 -17.76 -17.22
C ALA A 12 18.75 -16.43 -17.26
N LEU A 13 20.08 -16.47 -17.08
CA LEU A 13 20.93 -15.28 -17.17
C LEU A 13 20.94 -14.68 -18.60
N ILE A 14 21.04 -15.52 -19.63
CA ILE A 14 20.99 -15.07 -21.03
C ILE A 14 19.60 -14.49 -21.36
N GLY A 15 18.52 -15.15 -20.94
CA GLY A 15 17.15 -14.68 -21.16
C GLY A 15 16.87 -13.35 -20.46
N LEU A 16 17.30 -13.19 -19.21
CA LEU A 16 17.12 -11.96 -18.43
C LEU A 16 17.96 -10.79 -19.02
N ALA A 17 19.23 -11.03 -19.34
CA ALA A 17 20.09 -10.01 -19.95
C ALA A 17 19.60 -9.59 -21.36
N GLY A 18 19.17 -10.54 -22.18
CA GLY A 18 18.59 -10.28 -23.50
C GLY A 18 17.27 -9.50 -23.42
N GLY A 19 16.36 -9.93 -22.54
CA GLY A 19 15.08 -9.25 -22.30
C GLY A 19 15.26 -7.83 -21.77
N TYR A 20 16.17 -7.61 -20.81
CA TYR A 20 16.50 -6.28 -20.29
C TYR A 20 17.08 -5.37 -21.37
N SER A 21 17.95 -5.89 -22.23
CA SER A 21 18.56 -5.13 -23.34
C SER A 21 17.52 -4.75 -24.39
N TYR A 22 16.58 -5.65 -24.72
CA TYR A 22 15.46 -5.38 -25.62
C TYR A 22 14.50 -4.33 -25.04
N PHE A 23 14.18 -4.44 -23.74
CA PHE A 23 13.30 -3.49 -23.04
C PHE A 23 13.90 -2.07 -23.00
N GLN A 24 15.21 -1.94 -22.71
CA GLN A 24 15.93 -0.67 -22.81
C GLN A 24 15.88 -0.05 -24.22
N LEU A 25 16.08 -0.87 -25.26
CA LEU A 25 16.11 -0.38 -26.64
C LEU A 25 14.71 -0.03 -27.19
N GLY A 26 13.67 -0.73 -26.71
CA GLY A 26 12.26 -0.40 -26.99
C GLY A 26 11.72 0.80 -26.21
N GLY A 27 12.30 1.10 -25.04
CA GLY A 27 11.80 2.14 -24.12
C GLY A 27 12.05 3.59 -24.55
N THR A 28 12.77 3.86 -25.64
CA THR A 28 13.27 5.21 -25.99
C THR A 28 12.95 5.69 -27.42
N LYS A 29 11.81 5.26 -28.00
CA LYS A 29 11.25 5.88 -29.22
C LYS A 29 9.75 5.61 -29.37
N GLY A 30 8.90 6.63 -29.23
CA GLY A 30 7.45 6.47 -29.37
C GLY A 30 6.59 7.69 -28.98
N GLU A 31 6.75 8.82 -29.68
CA GLU A 31 5.75 9.89 -29.65
C GLU A 31 4.76 9.75 -30.83
N THR A 32 3.53 10.24 -30.61
CA THR A 32 2.41 10.38 -31.57
C THR A 32 1.65 9.10 -32.03
N ASN A 33 0.41 8.97 -31.50
CA ASN A 33 -0.88 8.59 -32.15
C ASN A 33 -0.88 7.70 -33.43
N ALA A 34 -1.80 6.74 -33.62
CA ALA A 34 -3.23 6.78 -33.26
C ALA A 34 -3.96 5.41 -33.24
N THR A 35 -5.25 5.44 -32.87
CA THR A 35 -6.33 4.47 -33.20
C THR A 35 -6.43 3.19 -32.35
N GLN A 36 -7.68 2.83 -32.01
CA GLN A 36 -8.09 1.72 -31.12
C GLN A 36 -8.44 0.44 -31.88
N ALA A 37 -8.21 -0.73 -31.26
CA ALA A 37 -9.09 -1.91 -31.32
C ALA A 37 -8.74 -2.95 -30.23
N GLY A 38 -9.74 -3.65 -29.66
CA GLY A 38 -9.55 -5.07 -29.26
C GLY A 38 -9.21 -5.46 -27.82
N LYS A 39 -10.12 -5.19 -26.86
CA LYS A 39 -10.75 -6.19 -25.95
C LYS A 39 -9.88 -7.15 -25.09
N GLN A 40 -10.12 -7.13 -23.75
CA GLN A 40 -9.80 -8.14 -22.71
C GLN A 40 -8.30 -8.32 -22.30
N GLU A 41 -7.92 -8.82 -21.10
CA GLU A 41 -8.60 -8.97 -19.78
C GLU A 41 -7.59 -9.42 -18.68
N THR A 42 -7.78 -8.92 -17.43
CA THR A 42 -7.37 -9.50 -16.11
C THR A 42 -5.91 -9.88 -15.78
N ALA A 43 -5.48 -9.44 -14.59
CA ALA A 43 -4.45 -10.02 -13.69
C ALA A 43 -2.95 -9.98 -14.12
N GLN A 44 -1.97 -10.15 -13.21
CA GLN A 44 -1.81 -9.83 -11.76
C GLN A 44 -0.37 -10.24 -11.37
N SER A 45 0.22 -9.62 -10.34
CA SER A 45 1.40 -10.15 -9.61
C SER A 45 2.73 -10.17 -10.41
N SER A 46 3.92 -10.18 -9.81
CA SER A 46 4.37 -9.95 -8.42
C SER A 46 5.88 -9.66 -8.46
N GLN A 47 6.45 -9.04 -7.42
CA GLN A 47 7.44 -9.72 -6.54
C GLN A 47 7.90 -8.83 -5.36
N PRO A 48 8.41 -9.43 -4.26
CA PRO A 48 8.71 -8.73 -3.01
C PRO A 48 10.22 -8.52 -2.77
N SER A 49 10.54 -7.76 -1.72
CA SER A 49 11.79 -7.87 -0.96
C SER A 49 11.49 -7.74 0.54
N ALA A 50 12.14 -8.56 1.36
CA ALA A 50 12.06 -8.53 2.83
C ALA A 50 13.46 -8.71 3.43
N SER A 51 13.76 -8.01 4.54
CA SER A 51 14.90 -8.26 5.45
C SER A 51 14.72 -7.54 6.80
N THR A 52 15.01 -8.23 7.91
CA THR A 52 15.11 -7.74 9.31
C THR A 52 16.48 -8.21 9.90
N GLU A 53 16.95 -8.02 11.14
CA GLU A 53 16.56 -7.44 12.45
C GLU A 53 17.91 -7.24 13.21
N ASP A 54 18.18 -6.46 14.27
CA ASP A 54 17.49 -5.47 15.13
C ASP A 54 18.55 -4.40 15.53
N GLY A 55 18.17 -3.31 16.22
CA GLY A 55 19.09 -2.27 16.69
C GLY A 55 18.66 -1.54 17.97
N LYS A 56 18.06 -2.25 18.94
CA LYS A 56 17.47 -1.71 20.19
C LYS A 56 18.24 -0.58 20.90
N GLY A 57 17.55 0.54 21.14
CA GLY A 57 18.00 1.62 22.04
C GLY A 57 16.82 2.45 22.59
N ALA A 58 16.79 2.69 23.91
CA ALA A 58 15.68 3.41 24.56
C ALA A 58 15.99 4.90 24.74
N GLY A 59 15.15 5.78 24.16
CA GLY A 59 15.27 7.24 24.28
C GLY A 59 13.91 7.91 24.13
N LYS A 60 13.59 8.86 25.01
CA LYS A 60 12.26 9.49 25.11
C LYS A 60 12.20 10.83 24.36
N THR A 61 10.99 11.15 23.89
CA THR A 61 10.48 12.47 23.42
C THR A 61 10.86 12.98 22.02
N LYS A 62 9.79 13.15 21.21
CA LYS A 62 9.54 14.14 20.15
C LYS A 62 10.27 14.02 18.81
N ASN A 63 9.46 13.71 17.79
CA ASN A 63 9.65 13.97 16.36
C ASN A 63 10.86 13.28 15.71
N ALA A 64 10.68 12.02 15.31
CA ALA A 64 11.62 11.25 14.49
C ALA A 64 11.36 11.41 12.96
N SER A 65 10.56 12.40 12.56
CA SER A 65 10.11 12.59 11.18
C SER A 65 11.21 13.11 10.25
N THR A 66 12.13 12.22 9.89
CA THR A 66 13.05 12.37 8.75
C THR A 66 13.23 11.09 7.95
N GLN A 67 12.36 10.08 8.15
CA GLN A 67 12.11 8.99 7.20
C GLN A 67 10.73 8.33 7.36
N GLU A 68 9.82 8.97 8.10
CA GLU A 68 8.58 8.36 8.58
C GLU A 68 7.40 8.63 7.64
N GLY A 69 6.81 7.56 7.08
CA GLY A 69 5.50 7.62 6.44
C GLY A 69 4.39 7.87 7.46
N THR A 70 3.22 8.31 6.98
CA THR A 70 2.04 8.62 7.83
C THR A 70 1.62 7.44 8.71
N ILE A 71 0.88 7.70 9.81
CA ILE A 71 0.32 6.64 10.67
C ILE A 71 -0.51 5.59 9.89
N LEU A 72 -1.20 6.00 8.81
CA LEU A 72 -1.92 5.07 7.90
C LEU A 72 -0.97 4.14 7.12
N GLN A 73 0.25 4.59 6.83
CA GLN A 73 1.29 3.76 6.22
C GLN A 73 1.92 2.84 7.27
N GLN A 74 2.27 3.38 8.45
CA GLN A 74 2.89 2.65 9.55
C GLN A 74 2.01 1.50 10.07
N LYS A 75 0.70 1.74 10.24
CA LYS A 75 -0.27 0.70 10.67
C LYS A 75 -0.80 -0.15 9.51
N GLY A 76 -0.28 0.04 8.30
CA GLY A 76 -0.57 -0.78 7.12
C GLY A 76 -1.92 -0.52 6.43
N CYS A 77 -2.68 0.50 6.83
CA CYS A 77 -3.98 0.84 6.24
C CYS A 77 -3.88 1.10 4.73
N LEU A 78 -2.78 1.71 4.27
CA LEU A 78 -2.55 1.98 2.84
C LEU A 78 -2.35 0.72 1.98
N SER A 79 -2.17 -0.47 2.56
CA SER A 79 -2.11 -1.72 1.79
C SER A 79 -3.44 -2.05 1.08
N CYS A 80 -4.56 -1.59 1.63
CA CYS A 80 -5.90 -1.85 1.10
C CYS A 80 -6.67 -0.58 0.70
N HIS A 81 -6.25 0.60 1.18
CA HIS A 81 -6.98 1.86 0.99
C HIS A 81 -6.09 2.98 0.43
N SER A 82 -6.66 3.88 -0.37
CA SER A 82 -6.07 5.17 -0.73
C SER A 82 -6.59 6.32 0.14
N VAL A 83 -5.88 7.45 0.14
CA VAL A 83 -6.40 8.75 0.61
C VAL A 83 -6.13 9.81 -0.47
N SER A 84 -6.93 9.76 -1.53
CA SER A 84 -6.78 10.58 -2.73
C SER A 84 -6.65 12.09 -2.45
N LYS A 85 -7.42 12.64 -1.49
CA LYS A 85 -7.35 14.08 -1.13
C LYS A 85 -6.04 14.50 -0.44
N LEU A 86 -5.29 13.55 0.12
CA LEU A 86 -3.94 13.76 0.65
C LEU A 86 -2.85 13.26 -0.31
N ASN A 87 -3.22 12.82 -1.52
CA ASN A 87 -2.34 12.16 -2.49
C ASN A 87 -1.64 10.89 -1.94
N LEU A 88 -2.14 10.31 -0.85
CA LEU A 88 -1.59 9.08 -0.28
C LEU A 88 -2.04 7.90 -1.13
N GLN A 89 -1.12 7.39 -1.94
CA GLN A 89 -1.35 6.21 -2.77
C GLN A 89 -1.43 4.95 -1.90
N GLY A 90 -2.25 3.99 -2.33
CA GLY A 90 -2.49 2.75 -1.61
C GLY A 90 -3.38 1.80 -2.40
N GLY A 91 -3.84 0.74 -1.74
CA GLY A 91 -4.71 -0.28 -2.35
C GLY A 91 -6.12 0.21 -2.68
N THR A 92 -6.83 -0.59 -3.49
CA THR A 92 -8.24 -0.40 -3.89
C THR A 92 -9.16 -1.51 -3.37
N THR A 93 -8.65 -2.38 -2.49
CA THR A 93 -9.39 -3.48 -1.85
C THR A 93 -10.46 -2.97 -0.88
N GLY A 94 -10.19 -1.83 -0.24
CA GLY A 94 -11.11 -1.05 0.57
C GLY A 94 -11.44 0.29 -0.10
N PRO A 95 -12.52 0.97 0.33
CA PRO A 95 -12.89 2.28 -0.19
C PRO A 95 -11.85 3.36 0.17
N ASP A 96 -11.71 4.37 -0.68
CA ASP A 96 -10.87 5.54 -0.40
C ASP A 96 -11.30 6.22 0.92
N LEU A 97 -10.33 6.51 1.78
CA LEU A 97 -10.58 7.00 3.15
C LEU A 97 -10.73 8.53 3.24
N SER A 98 -10.60 9.27 2.14
CA SER A 98 -10.54 10.75 2.19
C SER A 98 -11.77 11.40 2.80
N ASN A 99 -12.94 10.76 2.73
CA ASN A 99 -14.17 11.24 3.37
C ASN A 99 -14.56 10.42 4.62
N ALA A 100 -13.76 9.44 5.05
CA ALA A 100 -14.15 8.48 6.09
C ALA A 100 -14.58 9.13 7.40
N TYR A 101 -13.92 10.23 7.80
CA TYR A 101 -14.29 11.03 8.98
C TYR A 101 -15.74 11.54 8.95
N ARG A 102 -16.29 11.83 7.75
CA ARG A 102 -17.65 12.35 7.56
C ARG A 102 -18.68 11.28 7.19
N GLU A 103 -18.24 10.21 6.52
CA GLU A 103 -19.13 9.17 5.99
C GLU A 103 -19.33 7.97 6.92
N VAL A 104 -18.40 7.67 7.84
CA VAL A 104 -18.48 6.46 8.68
C VAL A 104 -19.69 6.47 9.61
N GLU A 105 -20.03 7.62 10.21
CA GLU A 105 -21.19 7.70 11.11
C GLU A 105 -22.51 7.40 10.39
N GLY A 106 -22.73 8.01 9.22
CA GLY A 106 -23.92 7.76 8.40
C GLY A 106 -23.99 6.35 7.79
N LYS A 107 -22.85 5.69 7.59
CA LYS A 107 -22.78 4.31 7.02
C LYS A 107 -22.82 3.20 8.08
N HIS A 108 -22.38 3.47 9.30
CA HIS A 108 -22.19 2.45 10.35
C HIS A 108 -22.95 2.72 11.64
N GLY A 109 -23.67 3.85 11.75
CA GLY A 109 -24.52 4.21 12.89
C GLY A 109 -23.77 4.63 14.15
N LYS A 110 -22.48 4.96 14.03
CA LYS A 110 -21.60 5.31 15.17
C LYS A 110 -20.38 6.14 14.77
N PRO A 111 -19.83 6.97 15.68
CA PRO A 111 -18.71 7.86 15.37
C PRO A 111 -17.43 7.08 15.03
N ILE A 112 -16.54 7.73 14.26
CA ILE A 112 -15.28 7.15 13.77
C ILE A 112 -14.39 6.56 14.89
N GLU A 113 -14.34 7.19 16.06
CA GLU A 113 -13.60 6.70 17.25
C GLU A 113 -14.11 5.33 17.73
N GLU A 114 -15.42 5.11 17.75
CA GLU A 114 -16.00 3.83 18.16
C GLU A 114 -15.91 2.79 17.02
N PHE A 115 -16.00 3.23 15.77
CA PHE A 115 -15.77 2.37 14.61
C PHE A 115 -14.33 1.83 14.54
N LEU A 116 -13.31 2.64 14.87
CA LEU A 116 -11.92 2.16 14.94
C LEU A 116 -11.65 1.24 16.15
N LYS A 117 -12.46 1.32 17.21
CA LYS A 117 -12.44 0.35 18.33
C LYS A 117 -13.11 -0.98 17.98
N ALA A 118 -14.23 -0.92 17.24
CA ALA A 118 -15.02 -2.10 16.86
C ALA A 118 -15.66 -1.90 15.47
N PRO A 119 -14.95 -2.21 14.36
CA PRO A 119 -15.48 -2.07 13.01
C PRO A 119 -16.71 -2.97 12.79
N THR A 120 -17.66 -2.55 11.95
CA THR A 120 -18.81 -3.40 11.58
C THR A 120 -18.49 -4.36 10.42
N SER A 121 -17.40 -4.13 9.69
CA SER A 121 -16.93 -5.02 8.62
C SER A 121 -16.12 -6.17 9.19
N ALA A 122 -16.38 -7.40 8.72
CA ALA A 122 -15.63 -8.60 9.10
C ALA A 122 -14.14 -8.48 8.73
N VAL A 123 -13.82 -7.92 7.56
CA VAL A 123 -12.44 -7.72 7.08
C VAL A 123 -11.71 -6.75 7.99
N MET A 124 -12.28 -5.57 8.22
CA MET A 124 -11.63 -4.53 9.04
C MET A 124 -11.56 -4.92 10.52
N SER A 125 -12.52 -5.70 11.01
CA SER A 125 -12.45 -6.36 12.32
C SER A 125 -11.25 -7.31 12.43
N GLY A 126 -10.96 -8.08 11.37
CA GLY A 126 -9.79 -8.96 11.32
C GLY A 126 -8.47 -8.19 11.32
N VAL A 127 -8.40 -7.10 10.54
CA VAL A 127 -7.20 -6.24 10.46
C VAL A 127 -6.90 -5.59 11.82
N ILE A 128 -7.87 -4.91 12.44
CA ILE A 128 -7.65 -4.20 13.72
C ILE A 128 -7.43 -5.18 14.89
N LYS A 129 -7.99 -6.40 14.85
CA LYS A 129 -7.65 -7.44 15.85
C LYS A 129 -6.23 -7.97 15.70
N SER A 130 -5.69 -8.00 14.48
CA SER A 130 -4.33 -8.48 14.18
C SER A 130 -3.26 -7.42 14.48
N ASN A 131 -3.60 -6.13 14.35
CA ASN A 131 -2.75 -4.99 14.72
C ASN A 131 -3.58 -3.97 15.52
N PRO A 132 -3.73 -4.16 16.84
CA PRO A 132 -4.49 -3.25 17.70
C PRO A 132 -3.97 -1.80 17.63
N LEU A 133 -4.90 -0.85 17.81
CA LEU A 133 -4.63 0.58 17.78
C LEU A 133 -4.67 1.16 19.20
N THR A 134 -3.60 1.81 19.67
CA THR A 134 -3.62 2.54 20.95
C THR A 134 -4.54 3.76 20.87
N ASP A 135 -4.80 4.40 22.01
CA ASP A 135 -5.66 5.58 22.07
C ASP A 135 -5.03 6.78 21.36
N GLU A 136 -3.70 6.90 21.43
CA GLU A 136 -2.90 7.87 20.69
C GLU A 136 -2.91 7.61 19.19
N GLU A 137 -2.67 6.35 18.76
CA GLU A 137 -2.68 5.97 17.34
C GLU A 137 -4.04 6.21 16.68
N ARG A 138 -5.16 5.92 17.37
CA ARG A 138 -6.50 6.24 16.84
C ARG A 138 -6.73 7.74 16.75
N ALA A 139 -6.30 8.52 17.75
CA ALA A 139 -6.43 9.97 17.71
C ALA A 139 -5.66 10.59 16.53
N GLU A 140 -4.44 10.10 16.24
CA GLU A 140 -3.66 10.54 15.08
C GLU A 140 -4.30 10.14 13.75
N ILE A 141 -4.78 8.89 13.63
CA ILE A 141 -5.54 8.42 12.46
C ILE A 141 -6.78 9.30 12.23
N ILE A 142 -7.54 9.62 13.28
CA ILE A 142 -8.75 10.45 13.19
C ILE A 142 -8.41 11.89 12.80
N ALA A 143 -7.32 12.46 13.32
CA ALA A 143 -6.86 13.80 12.94
C ALA A 143 -6.49 13.85 11.43
N LEU A 144 -5.77 12.85 10.93
CA LEU A 144 -5.40 12.76 9.52
C LEU A 144 -6.63 12.51 8.62
N LEU A 145 -7.55 11.62 9.01
CA LEU A 145 -8.80 11.40 8.28
C LEU A 145 -9.72 12.63 8.28
N LYS A 146 -9.67 13.46 9.34
CA LYS A 146 -10.35 14.75 9.38
C LYS A 146 -9.75 15.73 8.38
N GLU A 147 -8.42 15.92 8.41
CA GLU A 147 -7.70 16.79 7.47
C GLU A 147 -7.96 16.37 6.00
N ALA A 148 -7.97 15.05 5.73
CA ALA A 148 -8.32 14.52 4.41
C ALA A 148 -9.74 14.93 3.98
N SER A 149 -10.69 14.97 4.90
CA SER A 149 -12.10 15.26 4.61
C SER A 149 -12.43 16.75 4.44
N GLU A 150 -11.51 17.63 4.85
CA GLU A 150 -11.60 19.09 4.79
C GLU A 150 -10.92 19.69 3.54
N LYS A 151 -10.26 18.85 2.73
CA LYS A 151 -9.77 19.16 1.37
C LYS A 151 -10.74 18.68 0.28
#